data_AF-B1YCN8-F1
#
_entry.id   AF-B1YCN8-F1
#
_cell.length_a   1.000
_cell.length_b   1.000
_cell.length_c   1.000
_cell.angle_alpha   90.00
_cell.angle_beta   90.00
_cell.angle_gamma   90.00
#
_symmetry.space_group_name_H-M   'P 1'
#
loop_
_entity.id
_entity.type
_entity.pdbx_description
1 polymer ?
#
loop_
_entity_poly.entity_id
_entity_poly.type
_entity_poly.pdbx_seq_one_letter_code
_entity_poly.pdbx_strand_id
1 'polypeptide(L)'
;MLIKAAEVREAYVQGLVQRRVKYRIDLDREMPIEAWVARYGSEVAKTLEERWGATFCPSGVLPTLGLLLVHWRGGHLLADVSLCAPVSHPSPPPAALRAPVRRIDICVEPVAPLVPPAGYVTLHTPGVKMLGRITLRRNYAVVKHRGLLFVTAASYSPEERGGVALRLAWYLCHSYDVGKAFRKIRAVLRSRAW
;
A
#
# COMPACT_ATOMS: atom_id res chain seq x y z
N MET A 1 8.65 10.62 16.15
CA MET A 1 9.68 9.72 16.68
C MET A 1 8.94 8.58 17.39
N LEU A 2 8.46 7.63 16.59
CA LEU A 2 8.99 6.26 16.48
C LEU A 2 8.76 5.51 17.79
N ILE A 3 7.83 4.55 17.75
CA ILE A 3 7.61 3.43 18.68
C ILE A 3 8.72 3.43 19.74
N LYS A 4 8.50 4.12 20.85
CA LYS A 4 9.54 4.52 21.84
C LYS A 4 10.26 3.34 22.53
N ALA A 5 9.95 2.11 22.11
CA ALA A 5 10.35 0.83 22.67
C ALA A 5 10.81 -0.18 21.58
N ALA A 6 11.09 0.26 20.34
CA ALA A 6 11.50 -0.65 19.26
C ALA A 6 12.43 0.00 18.24
N GLU A 7 13.58 -0.62 17.97
CA GLU A 7 14.41 -0.29 16.82
C GLU A 7 13.66 -0.66 15.53
N VAL A 8 13.27 0.34 14.74
CA VAL A 8 12.56 0.11 13.47
C VAL A 8 13.57 0.00 12.32
N ARG A 9 13.77 -1.23 11.81
CA ARG A 9 14.61 -1.46 10.63
C ARG A 9 13.77 -1.58 9.36
N GLU A 10 14.10 -0.80 8.34
CA GLU A 10 13.47 -0.87 7.01
C GLU A 10 14.28 -1.76 6.06
N ALA A 11 13.61 -2.63 5.33
CA ALA A 11 14.21 -3.38 4.24
C ALA A 11 13.25 -3.53 3.04
N TYR A 12 13.79 -3.50 1.83
CA TYR A 12 13.06 -3.90 0.63
C TYR A 12 13.25 -5.39 0.40
N VAL A 13 12.15 -6.15 0.37
CA VAL A 13 12.18 -7.60 0.20
C VAL A 13 11.24 -8.02 -0.92
N GLN A 14 11.42 -9.24 -1.43
CA GLN A 14 10.45 -9.82 -2.35
C GLN A 14 9.12 -10.08 -1.60
N GLY A 15 8.04 -9.53 -2.13
CA GLY A 15 6.66 -9.78 -1.70
C GLY A 15 5.95 -10.80 -2.59
N LEU A 16 4.63 -10.87 -2.47
CA LEU A 16 3.80 -11.84 -3.17
C LEU A 16 3.76 -11.62 -4.68
N VAL A 17 3.69 -10.35 -5.09
CA VAL A 17 3.62 -9.99 -6.52
C VAL A 17 4.88 -9.29 -6.99
N GLN A 18 5.46 -8.47 -6.13
CA GLN A 18 6.59 -7.59 -6.43
C GLN A 18 7.36 -7.27 -5.14
N ARG A 19 8.31 -6.34 -5.19
CA ARG A 19 8.97 -5.86 -3.97
C ARG A 19 7.94 -5.25 -3.00
N ARG A 20 8.19 -5.42 -1.71
CA ARG A 20 7.47 -4.78 -0.61
C ARG A 20 8.46 -4.14 0.35
N VAL A 21 8.00 -3.20 1.16
CA VAL A 21 8.81 -2.64 2.24
C VAL A 21 8.44 -3.36 3.53
N LYS A 22 9.46 -3.81 4.26
CA LYS A 22 9.31 -4.50 5.54
C LYS A 22 9.87 -3.63 6.66
N TYR A 23 9.09 -3.45 7.70
CA TYR A 23 9.44 -2.78 8.95
C TYR A 23 9.56 -3.83 10.04
N ARG A 24 10.76 -4.05 10.55
CA ARG A 24 11.00 -4.90 11.72
C ARG A 24 10.84 -4.08 12.98
N ILE A 25 10.14 -4.64 13.95
CA ILE A 25 9.86 -4.06 15.26
C ILE A 25 10.24 -5.10 16.29
N ASP A 26 11.38 -4.88 16.94
CA ASP A 26 11.85 -5.72 18.05
C ASP A 26 11.22 -5.19 19.36
N LEU A 27 10.66 -6.09 20.17
CA LEU A 27 9.89 -5.75 21.37
C LEU A 27 10.74 -5.92 22.63
N ASP A 28 10.71 -4.93 23.53
CA ASP A 28 11.42 -5.00 24.82
C ASP A 28 10.99 -6.18 25.70
N ARG A 29 9.75 -6.65 25.53
CA ARG A 29 9.20 -7.82 26.23
C ARG A 29 8.31 -8.65 25.31
N GLU A 30 8.24 -9.94 25.61
CA GLU A 30 7.31 -10.84 24.93
C GLU A 30 5.86 -10.41 25.14
N MET A 31 5.08 -10.38 24.06
CA MET A 31 3.65 -10.10 24.14
C MET A 31 2.89 -10.72 22.97
N PRO A 32 1.60 -11.06 23.16
CA PRO A 32 0.71 -11.50 22.07
C PRO A 32 0.59 -10.44 20.97
N ILE A 33 0.45 -10.89 19.72
CA ILE A 33 0.30 -10.00 18.56
C ILE A 33 -0.96 -9.14 18.71
N GLU A 34 -2.08 -9.72 19.13
CA GLU A 34 -3.34 -8.97 19.34
C GLU A 34 -3.15 -7.84 20.36
N ALA A 35 -2.46 -8.13 21.47
CA ALA A 35 -2.15 -7.14 22.50
C ALA A 35 -1.20 -6.05 21.98
N TRP A 36 -0.25 -6.41 21.12
CA TRP A 36 0.65 -5.45 20.49
C TRP A 36 -0.10 -4.54 19.52
N VAL A 37 -0.98 -5.09 18.67
CA VAL A 37 -1.80 -4.30 17.74
C VAL A 37 -2.74 -3.37 18.50
N ALA A 38 -3.39 -3.86 19.56
CA ALA A 38 -4.27 -3.05 20.39
C ALA A 38 -3.53 -1.88 21.06
N ARG A 39 -2.27 -2.09 21.47
CA ARG A 39 -1.47 -1.07 22.17
C ARG A 39 -0.77 -0.07 21.26
N TYR A 40 -0.22 -0.55 20.13
CA TYR A 40 0.68 0.23 19.27
C TYR A 40 0.14 0.47 17.86
N GLY A 41 -1.01 -0.12 17.50
CA GLY A 41 -1.58 -0.03 16.16
C GLY A 41 -1.79 1.40 15.67
N SER A 42 -2.29 2.29 16.53
CA SER A 42 -2.50 3.70 16.18
C SER A 42 -1.18 4.46 15.95
N GLU A 43 -0.14 4.16 16.74
CA GLU A 43 1.18 4.77 16.57
C GLU A 43 1.86 4.29 15.29
N VAL A 44 1.71 3.01 14.98
CA VAL A 44 2.16 2.39 13.73
C VAL A 44 1.46 3.02 12.54
N ALA A 45 0.13 3.16 12.60
CA ALA A 45 -0.67 3.80 11.57
C ALA A 45 -0.15 5.21 11.28
N LYS A 46 -0.04 6.06 12.31
CA LYS A 46 0.49 7.42 12.19
C LYS A 46 1.90 7.46 11.59
N THR A 47 2.78 6.57 12.04
CA THR A 47 4.15 6.47 11.51
C THR A 47 4.15 6.13 10.03
N LEU A 48 3.27 5.22 9.59
CA LEU A 48 3.13 4.85 8.19
C LEU A 48 2.50 5.97 7.35
N GLU A 49 1.50 6.67 7.88
CA GLU A 49 0.89 7.85 7.23
C GLU A 49 1.94 8.93 6.95
N GLU A 50 2.72 9.30 7.97
CA GLU A 50 3.81 10.28 7.83
C GLU A 50 4.87 9.80 6.83
N ARG A 51 5.30 8.54 6.96
CA ARG A 51 6.38 7.99 6.12
C ARG A 51 6.00 7.88 4.66
N TRP A 52 4.74 7.55 4.37
CA TRP A 52 4.26 7.37 3.01
C TRP A 52 3.57 8.61 2.44
N GLY A 53 3.24 9.61 3.26
CA GLY A 53 2.37 10.72 2.85
C GLY A 53 0.99 10.16 2.46
N ALA A 54 0.36 9.45 3.39
CA ALA A 54 -0.81 8.64 3.13
C ALA A 54 -1.89 8.83 4.20
N THR A 55 -3.10 8.38 3.89
CA THR A 55 -4.17 8.14 4.86
C THR A 55 -4.26 6.64 5.15
N PHE A 56 -4.29 6.24 6.41
CA PHE A 56 -4.40 4.83 6.82
C PHE A 56 -5.84 4.43 7.10
N CYS A 57 -6.32 3.40 6.40
CA CYS A 57 -7.65 2.84 6.54
C CYS A 57 -7.57 1.50 7.29
N PRO A 58 -7.94 1.43 8.58
CA PRO A 58 -7.82 0.20 9.37
C PRO A 58 -8.75 -0.89 8.86
N SER A 59 -8.28 -2.15 8.85
CA SER A 59 -9.08 -3.30 8.39
C SER A 59 -9.86 -3.99 9.52
N GLY A 60 -9.43 -3.86 10.77
CA GLY A 60 -10.02 -4.56 11.92
C GLY A 60 -9.87 -6.09 11.92
N VAL A 61 -9.23 -6.69 10.90
CA VAL A 61 -9.14 -8.15 10.70
C VAL A 61 -7.69 -8.56 10.47
N LEU A 62 -7.08 -9.22 11.44
CA LEU A 62 -5.71 -9.73 11.31
C LEU A 62 -5.63 -10.88 10.28
N PRO A 63 -4.52 -11.01 9.54
CA PRO A 63 -3.23 -10.34 9.74
C PRO A 63 -3.09 -8.99 9.02
N THR A 64 -4.11 -8.53 8.28
CA THR A 64 -4.08 -7.20 7.67
C THR A 64 -4.37 -6.14 8.72
N LEU A 65 -3.50 -5.14 8.80
CA LEU A 65 -3.68 -3.99 9.68
C LEU A 65 -4.59 -2.95 9.01
N GLY A 66 -4.51 -2.83 7.68
CA GLY A 66 -5.26 -1.84 6.94
C GLY A 66 -4.74 -1.61 5.53
N LEU A 67 -5.25 -0.55 4.91
CA LEU A 67 -4.86 -0.06 3.60
C LEU A 67 -4.24 1.33 3.75
N LEU A 68 -3.12 1.58 3.08
CA LEU A 68 -2.61 2.94 2.88
C LEU A 68 -3.15 3.51 1.57
N LEU A 69 -3.78 4.66 1.66
CA LEU A 69 -4.10 5.54 0.54
C LEU A 69 -2.97 6.58 0.42
N VAL A 70 -1.93 6.24 -0.34
CA VAL A 70 -0.76 7.08 -0.54
C VAL A 70 -1.12 8.24 -1.47
N HIS A 71 -0.97 9.47 -1.00
CA HIS A 71 -1.28 10.66 -1.79
C HIS A 71 -0.21 10.85 -2.87
N TRP A 72 -0.65 10.90 -4.12
CA TRP A 72 0.25 11.07 -5.26
C TRP A 72 -0.39 11.93 -6.34
N ARG A 73 0.10 13.17 -6.47
CA ARG A 73 -0.35 14.15 -7.47
C ARG A 73 -1.88 14.36 -7.45
N GLY A 74 -2.47 14.40 -6.25
CA GLY A 74 -3.92 14.57 -6.04
C GLY A 74 -4.75 13.28 -6.19
N GLY A 75 -4.22 12.22 -6.80
CA GLY A 75 -4.81 10.87 -6.77
C GLY A 75 -4.25 10.02 -5.63
N HIS A 76 -4.68 8.77 -5.54
CA HIS A 76 -4.13 7.80 -4.58
C HIS A 76 -3.44 6.61 -5.24
N LEU A 77 -2.40 6.12 -4.58
CA LEU A 77 -1.79 4.81 -4.79
C LEU A 77 -2.11 3.92 -3.57
N LEU A 78 -2.44 2.65 -3.79
CA LEU A 78 -2.94 1.78 -2.72
C LEU A 78 -1.86 0.78 -2.29
N ALA A 79 -1.70 0.57 -0.98
CA ALA A 79 -0.86 -0.49 -0.42
C ALA A 79 -1.56 -1.22 0.73
N ASP A 80 -1.50 -2.56 0.74
CA ASP A 80 -1.83 -3.35 1.92
C ASP A 80 -0.76 -3.15 2.99
N VAL A 81 -1.21 -3.06 4.23
CA VAL A 81 -0.36 -3.10 5.42
C VAL A 81 -0.73 -4.35 6.19
N SER A 82 0.20 -5.30 6.30
CA SER A 82 -0.05 -6.58 6.95
C SER A 82 1.09 -7.02 7.84
N LEU A 83 0.77 -7.82 8.85
CA LEU A 83 1.77 -8.60 9.58
C LEU A 83 2.33 -9.65 8.61
N CYS A 84 3.64 -9.63 8.43
CA CYS A 84 4.34 -10.57 7.53
C CYS A 84 5.32 -11.49 8.24
N ALA A 85 5.61 -11.22 9.53
CA ALA A 85 6.19 -12.19 10.45
C ALA A 85 5.77 -11.85 11.89
N PRO A 86 5.59 -12.84 12.78
CA PRO A 86 5.74 -14.28 12.52
C PRO A 86 4.53 -14.90 11.79
N VAL A 87 3.49 -14.12 11.56
CA VAL A 87 2.30 -14.55 10.84
C VAL A 87 2.49 -14.26 9.36
N SER A 88 2.81 -15.28 8.57
CA SER A 88 2.97 -15.18 7.11
C SER A 88 1.78 -15.76 6.32
N HIS A 89 0.77 -16.28 7.02
CA HIS A 89 -0.42 -16.89 6.42
C HIS A 89 -1.57 -15.86 6.37
N PRO A 90 -2.30 -15.70 5.24
CA PRO A 90 -3.37 -14.71 5.10
C PRO A 90 -4.61 -14.98 5.99
N SER A 91 -4.76 -16.20 6.49
CA SER A 91 -5.79 -16.59 7.46
C SER A 91 -5.17 -17.47 8.54
N PRO A 92 -4.42 -16.88 9.49
CA PRO A 92 -3.70 -17.65 10.50
C PRO A 92 -4.68 -18.27 11.51
N PRO A 93 -4.34 -19.42 12.11
CA PRO A 93 -5.12 -19.92 13.24
C PRO A 93 -5.09 -18.89 14.39
N PRO A 94 -6.18 -18.71 15.15
CA PRO A 94 -6.23 -17.72 16.25
C PRO A 94 -5.09 -17.88 17.28
N ALA A 95 -4.63 -19.12 17.51
CA ALA A 95 -3.51 -19.41 18.39
C ALA A 95 -2.21 -18.69 17.98
N ALA A 96 -1.97 -18.49 16.68
CA ALA A 96 -0.78 -17.78 16.18
C ALA A 96 -0.80 -16.28 16.52
N LEU A 97 -1.98 -15.68 16.69
CA LEU A 97 -2.14 -14.28 17.06
C LEU A 97 -2.03 -14.07 18.58
N ARG A 98 -2.34 -15.11 19.36
CA ARG A 98 -2.23 -15.11 20.82
C ARG A 98 -0.85 -15.52 21.33
N ALA A 99 -0.05 -16.17 20.50
CA ALA A 99 1.30 -16.57 20.85
C ALA A 99 2.16 -15.32 21.21
N PRO A 100 2.88 -15.34 22.35
CA PRO A 100 3.78 -14.26 22.70
C PRO A 100 4.98 -14.24 21.75
N VAL A 101 5.36 -13.03 21.32
CA VAL A 101 6.45 -12.82 20.36
C VAL A 101 7.39 -11.74 20.88
N ARG A 102 8.68 -11.81 20.50
CA ARG A 102 9.66 -10.74 20.72
C ARG A 102 9.86 -9.82 19.52
N ARG A 103 9.25 -10.16 18.39
CA ARG A 103 9.47 -9.44 17.13
C ARG A 103 8.23 -9.51 16.26
N ILE A 104 7.93 -8.38 15.63
CA ILE A 104 6.87 -8.24 14.64
C ILE A 104 7.46 -7.60 13.38
N ASP A 105 7.19 -8.20 12.22
CA ASP A 105 7.48 -7.56 10.95
C ASP A 105 6.16 -7.12 10.30
N ILE A 106 6.09 -5.83 9.93
CA ILE A 106 5.00 -5.26 9.16
C ILE A 106 5.47 -5.08 7.72
N CYS A 107 4.61 -5.41 6.77
CA CYS A 107 4.89 -5.23 5.36
C CYS A 107 3.91 -4.23 4.74
N VAL A 108 4.45 -3.36 3.90
CA VAL A 108 3.68 -2.47 3.01
C VAL A 108 3.90 -2.97 1.60
N GLU A 109 2.84 -3.48 0.97
CA GLU A 109 2.89 -4.05 -0.38
C GLU A 109 1.84 -3.39 -1.30
N PRO A 110 2.21 -2.91 -2.50
CA PRO A 110 1.25 -2.26 -3.38
C PRO A 110 0.17 -3.24 -3.84
N VAL A 111 -1.06 -2.74 -3.88
CA VAL A 111 -2.23 -3.49 -4.32
C VAL A 111 -2.99 -2.71 -5.39
N ALA A 112 -3.78 -3.40 -6.21
CA ALA A 112 -4.62 -2.72 -7.20
C ALA A 112 -5.97 -2.30 -6.58
N PRO A 113 -6.54 -1.17 -7.01
CA PRO A 113 -7.87 -0.76 -6.59
C PRO A 113 -8.92 -1.77 -7.08
N LEU A 114 -9.81 -2.19 -6.18
CA LEU A 114 -10.92 -3.09 -6.50
C LEU A 114 -12.26 -2.37 -6.62
N VAL A 115 -12.41 -1.25 -5.92
CA VAL A 115 -13.64 -0.45 -5.91
C VAL A 115 -13.59 0.66 -6.95
N PRO A 116 -14.75 1.19 -7.39
CA PRO A 116 -14.82 2.40 -8.17
C PRO A 116 -14.13 3.57 -7.45
N PRO A 117 -13.43 4.46 -8.17
CA PRO A 117 -12.90 5.69 -7.60
C PRO A 117 -14.02 6.55 -7.01
N ALA A 118 -13.73 7.23 -5.90
CA ALA A 118 -14.63 8.23 -5.33
C ALA A 118 -14.66 9.50 -6.20
N GLY A 119 -13.60 9.73 -6.96
CA GLY A 119 -13.57 10.71 -8.03
C GLY A 119 -12.22 10.71 -8.74
N TYR A 120 -12.00 11.74 -9.54
CA TYR A 120 -10.77 11.91 -10.31
C TYR A 120 -10.23 13.32 -10.12
N VAL A 121 -8.91 13.43 -10.05
CA VAL A 121 -8.19 14.69 -10.20
C VAL A 121 -7.61 14.74 -11.60
N THR A 122 -7.82 15.85 -12.30
CA THR A 122 -7.23 16.08 -13.63
C THR A 122 -5.91 16.82 -13.46
N LEU A 123 -4.86 16.25 -14.04
CA LEU A 123 -3.54 16.87 -14.15
C LEU A 123 -3.29 17.24 -15.60
N HIS A 124 -2.90 18.48 -15.81
CA HIS A 124 -2.49 18.97 -17.12
C HIS A 124 -0.97 18.92 -17.18
N THR A 125 -0.41 18.22 -18.17
CA THR A 125 1.03 18.08 -18.32
C THR A 125 1.43 18.12 -19.80
N PRO A 126 2.58 18.73 -20.16
CA PRO A 126 3.10 18.65 -21.51
C PRO A 126 3.34 17.21 -21.99
N GLY A 127 3.56 16.28 -21.05
CA GLY A 127 3.65 14.85 -21.36
C GLY A 127 3.81 14.00 -20.10
N VAL A 128 3.41 12.72 -20.19
CA VAL A 128 3.40 11.82 -19.04
C VAL A 128 4.80 11.47 -18.52
N LYS A 129 5.83 11.54 -19.38
CA LYS A 129 7.23 11.33 -18.97
C LYS A 129 7.71 12.37 -17.94
N MET A 130 7.12 13.56 -17.92
CA MET A 130 7.44 14.62 -16.96
C MET A 130 6.93 14.32 -15.55
N LEU A 131 5.97 13.39 -15.42
CA LEU A 131 5.41 12.97 -14.13
C LEU A 131 6.27 11.92 -13.42
N GLY A 132 7.43 11.57 -13.99
CA GLY A 132 8.35 10.57 -13.49
C GLY A 132 8.18 9.21 -14.16
N ARG A 133 8.57 8.14 -13.47
CA ARG A 133 8.49 6.74 -13.96
C ARG A 133 7.04 6.23 -13.89
N ILE A 134 6.21 6.75 -14.77
CA ILE A 134 4.83 6.33 -15.00
C ILE A 134 4.73 5.60 -16.34
N THR A 135 3.94 4.55 -16.37
CA THR A 135 3.57 3.85 -17.60
C THR A 135 2.06 3.81 -17.71
N LEU A 136 1.52 4.40 -18.77
CA LEU A 136 0.09 4.37 -19.03
C LEU A 136 -0.32 3.02 -19.64
N ARG A 137 -1.53 2.60 -19.29
CA ARG A 137 -2.27 1.47 -19.82
C ARG A 137 -3.69 1.95 -20.06
N ARG A 138 -4.46 1.24 -20.90
CA ARG A 138 -5.81 1.66 -21.33
C ARG A 138 -6.67 2.31 -20.25
N ASN A 139 -6.76 1.69 -19.07
CA ASN A 139 -7.57 2.18 -17.93
C ASN A 139 -6.79 2.35 -16.62
N TYR A 140 -5.45 2.29 -16.68
CA TYR A 140 -4.61 2.30 -15.49
C TYR A 140 -3.31 3.05 -15.72
N ALA A 141 -2.73 3.56 -14.64
CA ALA A 141 -1.35 3.99 -14.61
C ALA A 141 -0.55 3.05 -13.70
N VAL A 142 0.61 2.61 -14.19
CA VAL A 142 1.63 1.96 -13.37
C VAL A 142 2.64 3.02 -12.94
N VAL A 143 2.76 3.25 -11.64
CA VAL A 143 3.57 4.33 -11.06
C VAL A 143 4.69 3.74 -10.23
N LYS A 144 5.95 4.05 -10.57
CA LYS A 144 7.07 3.72 -9.67
C LYS A 144 7.18 4.77 -8.59
N HIS A 145 6.83 4.42 -7.36
CA HIS A 145 6.93 5.29 -6.18
C HIS A 145 7.71 4.58 -5.08
N ARG A 146 8.72 5.26 -4.51
CA ARG A 146 9.61 4.70 -3.46
C ARG A 146 10.14 3.30 -3.79
N GLY A 147 10.57 3.07 -5.03
CA GLY A 147 11.12 1.77 -5.45
C GLY A 147 10.12 0.64 -5.69
N LEU A 148 8.81 0.86 -5.47
CA LEU A 148 7.74 -0.10 -5.70
C LEU A 148 6.88 0.30 -6.92
N LEU A 149 6.14 -0.64 -7.52
CA LEU A 149 5.23 -0.37 -8.64
C LEU A 149 3.78 -0.37 -8.17
N PHE A 150 3.14 0.79 -8.18
CA PHE A 150 1.74 0.94 -7.85
C PHE A 150 0.88 0.89 -9.11
N VAL A 151 -0.36 0.42 -8.95
CA VAL A 151 -1.38 0.49 -10.01
C VAL A 151 -2.52 1.35 -9.50
N THR A 152 -2.89 2.37 -10.26
CA THR A 152 -4.05 3.22 -9.96
C THR A 152 -4.93 3.37 -11.20
N ALA A 153 -6.23 3.57 -11.01
CA ALA A 153 -7.13 3.81 -12.13
C ALA A 153 -6.81 5.19 -12.73
N ALA A 154 -6.63 5.22 -14.05
CA ALA A 154 -6.29 6.44 -14.76
C ALA A 154 -6.83 6.41 -16.19
N SER A 155 -7.15 7.59 -16.70
CA SER A 155 -7.44 7.80 -18.12
C SER A 155 -6.72 9.05 -18.60
N TYR A 156 -6.48 9.13 -19.90
CA TYR A 156 -5.74 10.24 -20.50
C TYR A 156 -6.35 10.65 -21.83
N SER A 157 -6.24 11.93 -22.15
CA SER A 157 -6.64 12.50 -23.43
C SER A 157 -5.65 13.58 -23.87
N PRO A 158 -5.44 13.76 -25.19
CA PRO A 158 -4.69 14.90 -25.69
C PRO A 158 -5.43 16.21 -25.37
N GLU A 159 -4.68 17.29 -25.20
CA GLU A 159 -5.22 18.65 -25.03
C GLU A 159 -5.12 19.44 -26.33
N GLU A 160 -6.11 20.30 -26.60
CA GLU A 160 -6.19 21.08 -27.86
C GLU A 160 -4.97 21.98 -28.11
N ARG A 161 -4.38 22.52 -27.04
CA ARG A 161 -3.20 23.41 -27.11
C ARG A 161 -1.86 22.64 -27.03
N GLY A 162 -1.90 21.32 -27.16
CA GLY A 162 -0.77 20.44 -26.92
C GLY A 162 -0.66 20.03 -25.44
N GLY A 163 -0.14 18.82 -25.21
CA GLY A 163 -0.07 18.21 -23.88
C GLY A 163 -1.06 17.06 -23.68
N VAL A 164 -1.19 16.64 -22.43
CA VAL A 164 -2.01 15.51 -22.01
C VAL A 164 -2.74 15.87 -20.72
N ALA A 165 -4.06 15.72 -20.74
CA ALA A 165 -4.88 15.70 -19.54
C ALA A 165 -4.89 14.28 -18.98
N LEU A 166 -4.34 14.10 -17.78
CA LEU A 166 -4.30 12.82 -17.07
C LEU A 166 -5.28 12.86 -15.89
N ARG A 167 -6.30 12.01 -15.94
CA ARG A 167 -7.26 11.84 -14.85
C ARG A 167 -6.78 10.72 -13.94
N LEU A 168 -6.46 11.05 -12.70
CA LEU A 168 -6.03 10.11 -11.67
C LEU A 168 -7.13 9.88 -10.65
N ALA A 169 -7.40 8.62 -10.32
CA ALA A 169 -8.39 8.27 -9.32
C ALA A 169 -7.94 8.65 -7.90
N TRP A 170 -8.89 9.16 -7.11
CA TRP A 170 -8.80 9.20 -5.65
C TRP A 170 -9.89 8.30 -5.05
N TYR A 171 -9.65 7.84 -3.83
CA TYR A 171 -10.45 6.81 -3.16
C TYR A 171 -10.74 7.21 -1.72
N LEU A 172 -11.87 6.74 -1.20
CA LEU A 172 -12.20 6.81 0.23
C LEU A 172 -11.73 5.53 0.93
N CYS A 173 -11.62 5.58 2.26
CA CYS A 173 -11.37 4.39 3.05
C CYS A 173 -12.50 3.37 2.85
N HIS A 174 -12.13 2.12 2.59
CA HIS A 174 -13.07 1.02 2.39
C HIS A 174 -12.44 -0.32 2.80
N SER A 175 -13.27 -1.31 3.09
CA SER A 175 -12.82 -2.70 3.24
C SER A 175 -12.44 -3.29 1.89
N TYR A 176 -11.34 -4.04 1.83
CA TYR A 176 -10.81 -4.53 0.56
C TYR A 176 -10.40 -5.99 0.64
N ASP A 177 -10.66 -6.73 -0.43
CA ASP A 177 -10.21 -8.12 -0.57
C ASP A 177 -8.74 -8.10 -1.05
N VAL A 178 -7.83 -8.22 -0.10
CA VAL A 178 -6.37 -8.23 -0.32
C VAL A 178 -5.98 -9.24 -1.41
N GLY A 179 -6.57 -10.44 -1.40
CA GLY A 179 -6.26 -11.51 -2.35
C GLY A 179 -6.66 -11.15 -3.79
N LYS A 180 -7.87 -10.60 -4.00
CA LYS A 180 -8.31 -10.10 -5.31
C LYS A 180 -7.44 -8.92 -5.76
N ALA A 181 -7.07 -8.03 -4.84
CA ALA A 181 -6.26 -6.86 -5.14
C ALA A 181 -4.85 -7.26 -5.61
N PHE A 182 -4.24 -8.26 -4.97
CA PHE A 182 -2.96 -8.85 -5.40
C PHE A 182 -3.06 -9.57 -6.76
N ARG A 183 -4.12 -10.34 -7.00
CA ARG A 183 -4.33 -10.98 -8.32
C ARG A 183 -4.47 -9.94 -9.42
N LYS A 184 -5.21 -8.86 -9.17
CA LYS A 184 -5.41 -7.77 -10.13
C LYS A 184 -4.11 -7.02 -10.43
N ILE A 185 -3.34 -6.62 -9.41
CA ILE A 185 -2.05 -5.94 -9.65
C ILE A 185 -1.07 -6.85 -10.40
N ARG A 186 -1.01 -8.15 -10.07
CA ARG A 186 -0.19 -9.13 -10.80
C ARG A 186 -0.58 -9.21 -12.28
N ALA A 187 -1.87 -9.23 -12.59
CA ALA A 187 -2.35 -9.25 -13.96
C ALA A 187 -1.95 -7.97 -14.73
N VAL A 188 -2.10 -6.79 -14.12
CA VAL A 188 -1.72 -5.51 -14.72
C VAL A 188 -0.21 -5.42 -14.96
N LEU A 189 0.61 -5.82 -13.99
CA LEU A 189 2.07 -5.77 -14.10
C LEU A 189 2.64 -6.79 -15.10
N ARG A 190 1.99 -7.95 -15.27
CA ARG A 190 2.38 -8.96 -16.27
C ARG A 190 1.85 -8.66 -17.67
N SER A 191 0.81 -7.84 -17.78
CA SER A 191 0.26 -7.46 -19.07
C SER A 191 1.31 -6.70 -19.87
N ARG A 192 1.70 -7.31 -20.99
CA ARG A 192 2.52 -6.67 -22.03
C ARG A 192 1.70 -5.75 -22.95
N ALA A 193 0.39 -5.60 -22.71
CA ALA A 193 -0.49 -4.88 -23.63
C ALA A 193 -0.10 -3.40 -23.69
N TRP A 194 0.37 -3.03 -24.88
CA TRP A 194 0.54 -1.67 -25.38
C TRP A 194 -0.82 -1.14 -25.82
#